data_AF-A0A1V2Q7V0-F1
#
_entry.id   AF-A0A1V2Q7V0-F1
#
_cell.length_a   1.000
_cell.length_b   1.000
_cell.length_c   1.000
_cell.angle_alpha   90.00
_cell.angle_beta   90.00
_cell.angle_gamma   90.00
#
_symmetry.space_group_name_H-M   'P 1'
#
loop_
_entity.id
_entity.type
_entity.pdbx_description
1 polymer ?
#
loop_
_entity_poly.entity_id
_entity_poly.type
_entity_poly.pdbx_seq_one_letter_code
_entity_poly.pdbx_strand_id
1 'polypeptide(L)'
;MSSEHDAPVPREDVSEELDEDRLQADPLEAGMDPPERWSGVDKYGMTPYEQSHPRPFGERLEEEEDQAESVSDLPPLDEEIAQEAADRGQSADQAGGSMAAEERTPEPPD
;
A
#
# COMPACT_ATOMS: atom_id res chain seq x y z
N MET A 1 -8.29 65.39 8.80
CA MET A 1 -7.22 64.79 9.63
C MET A 1 -7.48 63.30 9.64
N SER A 2 -6.66 62.54 8.90
CA SER A 2 -6.68 61.08 8.95
C SER A 2 -6.30 60.65 10.36
N SER A 3 -7.14 59.84 11.00
CA SER A 3 -6.72 59.08 12.17
C SER A 3 -6.92 57.62 11.81
N GLU A 4 -5.78 56.98 11.55
CA GLU A 4 -5.51 55.60 11.92
C GLU A 4 -6.33 55.23 13.18
N HIS A 5 -7.13 54.17 13.09
CA HIS A 5 -7.45 53.37 14.27
C HIS A 5 -7.28 51.92 13.87
N ASP A 6 -6.03 51.51 13.98
CA ASP A 6 -5.57 50.16 14.26
C ASP A 6 -6.58 49.46 15.19
N ALA A 7 -7.49 48.70 14.58
CA ALA A 7 -8.45 47.90 15.32
C ALA A 7 -7.69 46.68 15.83
N PRO A 8 -7.74 46.35 17.13
CA PRO A 8 -7.10 45.15 17.63
C PRO A 8 -7.71 43.96 16.89
N VAL A 9 -6.87 43.19 16.19
CA VAL A 9 -7.24 41.89 15.64
C VAL A 9 -7.97 41.09 16.72
N PRO A 10 -9.13 40.48 16.41
CA PRO A 10 -9.84 39.65 17.37
C PRO A 10 -8.88 38.61 17.94
N ARG A 11 -8.88 38.41 19.25
CA ARG A 11 -8.21 37.25 19.83
C ARG A 11 -9.05 36.05 19.40
N GLU A 12 -8.53 35.30 18.44
CA GLU A 12 -9.05 34.01 18.04
C GLU A 12 -9.11 33.12 19.29
N ASP A 13 -10.12 32.24 19.36
CA ASP A 13 -10.30 31.36 20.51
C ASP A 13 -9.07 30.43 20.62
N VAL A 14 -8.68 30.03 21.84
CA VAL A 14 -7.53 29.14 22.05
C VAL A 14 -7.71 27.83 21.30
N SER A 15 -8.96 27.44 21.05
CA SER A 15 -9.33 26.27 20.26
C SER A 15 -8.90 26.43 18.78
N GLU A 16 -9.21 27.56 18.16
CA GLU A 16 -8.86 27.87 16.75
C GLU A 16 -7.36 28.08 16.56
N GLU A 17 -6.65 28.53 17.60
CA GLU A 17 -5.20 28.66 17.60
C GLU A 17 -4.48 27.30 17.67
N LEU A 18 -5.17 26.25 18.14
CA LEU A 18 -4.65 24.89 18.25
C LEU A 18 -5.00 24.02 17.02
N ASP A 19 -5.67 24.58 16.01
CA ASP A 19 -5.99 23.85 14.79
C ASP A 19 -4.75 23.54 13.94
N GLU A 20 -4.82 22.44 13.19
CA GLU A 20 -3.73 21.88 12.40
C GLU A 20 -3.16 22.84 11.35
N ASP A 21 -4.04 23.62 10.71
CA ASP A 21 -3.67 24.62 9.70
C ASP A 21 -2.75 25.72 10.28
N ARG A 22 -2.90 26.02 11.57
CA ARG A 22 -2.08 27.00 12.29
C ARG A 22 -0.81 26.40 12.88
N LEU A 23 -0.92 25.19 13.43
CA LEU A 23 0.23 24.48 14.02
C LEU A 23 1.22 24.02 12.94
N GLN A 24 0.81 24.01 11.66
CA GLN A 24 1.62 23.53 10.54
C GLN A 24 2.16 22.12 10.78
N ALA A 25 1.40 21.33 11.54
CA ALA A 25 1.76 19.98 11.93
C ALA A 25 0.75 19.04 11.27
N ASP A 26 1.21 18.28 10.27
CA ASP A 26 0.42 17.20 9.69
C ASP A 26 0.40 16.03 10.68
N PRO A 27 -0.77 15.59 11.17
CA PRO A 27 -0.89 14.43 12.07
C PRO A 27 -0.24 13.15 11.51
N LEU A 28 -0.12 13.02 10.19
CA LEU A 28 0.51 11.88 9.52
C LEU A 28 2.03 11.98 9.44
N GLU A 29 2.62 13.18 9.55
CA GLU A 29 4.06 13.40 9.41
C GLU A 29 4.87 12.78 10.58
N ALA A 30 4.29 12.75 11.77
CA ALA A 30 4.92 12.13 12.95
C ALA A 30 5.24 10.63 12.78
N GLY A 31 4.59 9.95 11.82
CA GLY A 31 4.85 8.55 11.47
C GLY A 31 5.62 8.35 10.17
N MET A 32 5.89 9.41 9.41
CA MET A 32 6.51 9.32 8.08
C MET A 32 8.03 9.23 8.17
N ASP A 33 8.65 9.93 9.12
CA ASP A 33 10.09 9.80 9.36
C ASP A 33 10.36 8.58 10.25
N PRO A 34 10.94 7.49 9.70
CA PRO A 34 11.42 6.42 10.55
C PRO A 34 12.46 7.02 11.50
N PRO A 35 12.61 6.48 12.72
CA PRO A 35 13.65 6.93 13.64
C PRO A 35 14.99 7.01 12.92
N GLU A 36 15.83 8.03 13.19
CA GLU A 36 17.15 8.30 12.56
C GLU A 36 18.18 7.14 12.63
N ARG A 37 17.75 5.97 13.10
CA ARG A 37 18.51 4.76 13.38
C ARG A 37 17.72 3.47 13.10
N TRP A 38 16.59 3.55 12.41
CA TRP A 38 15.91 2.36 11.92
C TRP A 38 16.67 1.81 10.71
N SER A 39 17.60 0.91 10.96
CA SER A 39 18.06 -0.04 9.96
C SER A 39 17.17 -1.27 10.09
N GLY A 40 16.38 -1.60 9.07
CA GLY A 40 15.62 -2.86 8.97
C GLY A 40 16.53 -4.08 8.79
N VAL A 41 17.60 -4.13 9.58
CA VAL A 41 18.67 -5.12 9.51
C VAL A 41 18.64 -5.78 10.87
N ASP A 42 18.50 -7.11 10.89
CA ASP A 42 18.87 -7.88 12.06
C ASP A 42 20.27 -7.46 12.49
N LYS A 43 20.56 -7.48 13.79
CA LYS A 43 21.77 -6.91 14.43
C LYS A 43 23.12 -7.12 13.70
N TYR A 44 23.20 -8.11 12.81
CA TYR A 44 24.26 -8.33 11.84
C TYR A 44 23.61 -8.57 10.46
N GLY A 45 23.88 -7.72 9.47
CA GLY A 45 23.45 -7.96 8.08
C GLY A 45 24.12 -9.20 7.47
N MET A 46 23.73 -9.55 6.24
CA MET A 46 24.33 -10.68 5.51
C MET A 46 25.82 -10.44 5.23
N THR A 47 26.64 -11.45 5.46
CA THR A 47 28.07 -11.38 5.13
C THR A 47 28.27 -11.22 3.61
N PRO A 48 29.39 -10.62 3.14
CA PRO A 48 29.67 -10.55 1.71
C PRO A 48 29.67 -11.92 1.02
N TYR A 49 30.07 -12.97 1.76
CA TYR A 49 30.07 -14.34 1.27
C TYR A 49 28.64 -14.85 1.02
N GLU A 50 27.72 -14.65 1.97
CA GLU A 50 26.32 -15.05 1.80
C GLU A 50 25.62 -14.25 0.69
N GLN A 51 25.98 -12.98 0.51
CA GLN A 51 25.46 -12.15 -0.58
C GLN A 51 25.90 -12.66 -1.97
N SER A 52 27.14 -13.12 -2.12
CA SER A 52 27.64 -13.65 -3.39
C SER A 52 27.32 -15.13 -3.63
N HIS A 53 26.91 -15.84 -2.59
CA HIS A 53 26.58 -17.26 -2.63
C HIS A 53 25.15 -17.49 -2.13
N PRO A 54 24.15 -17.00 -2.87
CA PRO A 54 22.76 -17.25 -2.52
C PRO A 54 22.49 -18.76 -2.53
N ARG A 55 21.64 -19.22 -1.61
CA ARG A 55 21.17 -20.60 -1.61
C ARG A 55 20.43 -20.91 -2.92
N PRO A 56 20.48 -22.18 -3.39
CA PRO A 56 19.75 -22.62 -4.56
C PRO A 56 18.27 -22.20 -4.49
N PHE A 57 17.72 -21.78 -5.62
CA PHE A 57 16.33 -21.28 -5.68
C PHE A 57 15.31 -22.32 -5.19
N GLY A 58 15.52 -23.60 -5.52
CA GLY A 58 14.62 -24.69 -5.09
C GLY A 58 14.54 -24.84 -3.57
N GLU A 59 15.67 -24.76 -2.87
CA GLU A 59 15.70 -24.85 -1.40
C GLU A 59 14.95 -23.68 -0.75
N ARG A 60 15.05 -22.47 -1.33
CA ARG A 60 14.29 -21.31 -0.85
C ARG A 60 12.78 -21.42 -1.12
N LEU A 61 12.40 -22.08 -2.21
CA LEU A 61 11.00 -22.30 -2.57
C LEU A 61 10.35 -23.37 -1.68
N GLU A 62 11.11 -24.37 -1.24
CA GLU A 62 10.64 -25.40 -0.31
C GLU A 62 10.35 -24.85 1.10
N GLU A 63 11.00 -23.75 1.49
CA GLU A 63 10.73 -23.03 2.75
C GLU A 63 9.52 -22.10 2.66
N GLU A 64 9.12 -21.72 1.45
CA GLU A 64 7.92 -20.92 1.23
C GLU A 64 6.70 -21.81 1.50
N GLU A 65 6.02 -21.57 2.61
CA GLU A 65 4.71 -22.15 2.84
C GLU A 65 3.73 -21.48 1.87
N ASP A 66 3.03 -22.29 1.06
CA ASP A 66 1.93 -21.79 0.22
C ASP A 66 0.85 -21.22 1.14
N GLN A 67 0.88 -19.90 1.30
CA GLN A 67 -0.09 -19.15 2.08
C GLN A 67 -1.36 -18.87 1.25
N ALA A 68 -1.69 -19.77 0.32
CA ALA A 68 -3.05 -19.93 -0.14
C ALA A 68 -3.90 -20.37 1.05
N GLU A 69 -4.35 -19.41 1.87
CA GLU A 69 -5.71 -19.50 2.40
C GLU A 69 -6.55 -19.90 1.19
N SER A 70 -7.12 -21.10 1.25
CA SER A 70 -7.85 -21.62 0.11
C SER A 70 -8.87 -20.53 -0.23
N VAL A 71 -8.86 -20.03 -1.47
CA VAL A 71 -9.89 -19.07 -1.92
C VAL A 71 -11.31 -19.66 -1.75
N SER A 72 -11.40 -20.95 -1.46
CA SER A 72 -12.60 -21.68 -1.06
C SER A 72 -13.09 -21.37 0.37
N ASP A 73 -12.23 -20.90 1.28
CA ASP A 73 -12.59 -20.49 2.66
C ASP A 73 -13.04 -19.03 2.76
N LEU A 74 -12.85 -18.24 1.71
CA LEU A 74 -13.39 -16.88 1.64
C LEU A 74 -14.90 -16.95 1.39
N PRO A 75 -15.73 -16.14 2.09
CA PRO A 75 -17.13 -16.03 1.76
C PRO A 75 -17.29 -15.57 0.30
N PRO A 76 -18.35 -16.02 -0.40
CA PRO A 76 -18.64 -15.52 -1.73
C PRO A 76 -18.75 -13.99 -1.71
N LEU A 77 -18.30 -13.35 -2.78
CA LEU A 77 -18.47 -11.91 -2.95
C LEU A 77 -19.96 -11.55 -2.83
N ASP A 78 -20.22 -10.41 -2.21
CA ASP A 78 -21.57 -9.85 -2.17
C ASP A 78 -22.06 -9.62 -3.61
N GLU A 79 -23.30 -10.01 -3.88
CA GLU A 79 -23.89 -9.97 -5.22
C GLU A 79 -24.05 -8.53 -5.72
N GLU A 80 -24.24 -7.55 -4.81
CA GLU A 80 -24.23 -6.12 -5.15
C GLU A 80 -22.86 -5.67 -5.66
N ILE A 81 -21.80 -6.11 -4.99
CA ILE A 81 -20.41 -5.77 -5.34
C ILE A 81 -20.03 -6.45 -6.66
N ALA A 82 -20.44 -7.70 -6.87
CA ALA A 82 -20.22 -8.42 -8.11
C ALA A 82 -20.93 -7.74 -9.30
N GLN A 83 -22.16 -7.26 -9.09
CA GLN A 83 -22.91 -6.53 -10.11
C GLN A 83 -22.29 -5.16 -10.43
N GLU A 84 -21.89 -4.38 -9.41
CA GLU A 84 -21.22 -3.10 -9.63
C GLU A 84 -19.89 -3.29 -10.40
N ALA A 85 -19.13 -4.33 -10.06
CA ALA A 85 -17.91 -4.69 -10.78
C ALA A 85 -18.22 -5.04 -12.24
N ALA A 86 -19.26 -5.83 -12.52
CA ALA A 86 -19.69 -6.13 -13.88
C ALA A 86 -20.12 -4.88 -14.66
N ASP A 87 -20.87 -3.98 -14.03
CA ASP A 87 -21.30 -2.70 -14.61
C ASP A 87 -20.11 -1.79 -14.95
N ARG A 88 -19.02 -1.90 -14.17
CA ARG A 88 -17.74 -1.21 -14.41
C ARG A 88 -16.82 -1.97 -15.39
N GLY A 89 -17.21 -3.15 -15.87
CA GLY A 89 -16.42 -4.00 -16.77
C GLY A 89 -15.26 -4.72 -16.07
N GLN A 90 -15.34 -4.93 -14.76
CA GLN A 90 -14.35 -5.57 -13.90
C GLN A 90 -14.66 -7.04 -13.58
N SER A 91 -15.70 -7.63 -14.19
CA SER A 91 -16.03 -9.05 -14.07
C SER A 91 -15.06 -9.89 -14.91
N ALA A 92 -13.85 -10.13 -14.39
CA ALA A 92 -12.91 -11.06 -14.98
C ALA A 92 -13.10 -12.44 -14.33
N ASP A 93 -13.67 -13.39 -15.07
CA ASP A 93 -13.88 -14.76 -14.59
C ASP A 93 -12.56 -15.54 -14.38
N GLN A 94 -11.42 -14.93 -14.75
CA GLN A 94 -10.06 -15.47 -14.58
C GLN A 94 -9.04 -14.37 -14.29
N ALA A 95 -8.10 -14.65 -13.39
CA ALA A 95 -6.91 -13.84 -13.19
C ALA A 95 -6.12 -13.70 -14.51
N GLY A 96 -6.16 -12.50 -15.10
CA GLY A 96 -5.56 -12.17 -16.40
C GLY A 96 -6.55 -11.71 -17.48
N GLY A 97 -7.86 -11.88 -17.26
CA GLY A 97 -8.89 -11.48 -18.24
C GLY A 97 -8.86 -12.31 -19.54
N SER A 98 -9.85 -12.09 -20.41
CA SER A 98 -10.02 -12.82 -21.67
C SER A 98 -8.82 -12.67 -22.63
N MET A 99 -8.10 -11.55 -22.58
CA MET A 99 -6.88 -11.33 -23.37
C MET A 99 -5.73 -12.26 -22.95
N ALA A 100 -5.57 -12.54 -21.64
CA ALA A 100 -4.49 -13.42 -21.19
C ALA A 100 -4.74 -14.91 -21.49
N ALA A 101 -5.99 -15.31 -21.77
CA ALA A 101 -6.30 -16.68 -22.19
C ALA A 101 -5.82 -16.96 -23.62
N GLU A 102 -5.94 -15.97 -24.50
CA GLU A 102 -5.50 -16.05 -25.90
C GLU A 102 -3.97 -16.15 -25.99
N GLU A 103 -3.24 -15.39 -25.18
CA GLU A 103 -1.77 -15.42 -25.09
C GLU A 103 -1.21 -16.74 -24.51
N ARG A 104 -2.02 -17.54 -23.80
CA ARG A 104 -1.56 -18.78 -23.13
C ARG A 104 -1.74 -20.05 -23.97
N THR A 105 -2.47 -20.00 -25.08
CA THR A 105 -2.68 -21.18 -25.92
C THR A 105 -1.62 -21.18 -27.03
N PRO A 106 -0.60 -22.06 -26.97
CA PRO A 106 0.38 -22.15 -28.06
C PRO A 106 -0.30 -22.64 -29.33
N GLU A 107 0.12 -22.11 -30.48
CA GLU A 107 -0.33 -22.57 -31.79
C GLU A 107 0.03 -24.06 -31.95
N PRO A 108 -0.91 -24.92 -32.41
CA PRO A 108 -0.63 -26.34 -32.60
C PRO A 108 0.48 -26.52 -33.64
N PRO A 109 1.42 -27.47 -33.44
CA PRO A 109 2.46 -27.73 -34.43
C PRO A 109 1.87 -28.31 -35.72
N ASP A 110 2.41 -27.88 -36.87
CA ASP A 110 2.13 -28.45 -38.21
C ASP A 110 2.54 -29.93 -38.33
#